data_AF-A0A183D854-F1
#
_entry.id   AF-A0A183D854-F1
#
_cell.length_a   1.000
_cell.length_b   1.000
_cell.length_c   1.000
_cell.angle_alpha   90.00
_cell.angle_beta   90.00
_cell.angle_gamma   90.00
#
_symmetry.space_group_name_H-M   'P 1'
#
loop_
_entity.id
_entity.type
_entity.pdbx_description
1 polymer ?
#
loop_
_entity_poly.entity_id
_entity_poly.type
_entity_poly.pdbx_seq_one_letter_code
_entity_poly.pdbx_strand_id
1 'polypeptide(L)'
;MYKNELIIKRYAQRRLYYVHTYAFKTISDLVAYHTRLKKPLNQDNVCIIRGVVKSNWQLAHEQIERIKKIGEGAFGEVWEGTLNLGVFRGQIPVAVKSLHTGNISAEERAKFLREANLMLKLSHPNIIKLYGVATSKDPLMIVMELASGGSLLQRIQNTINPVNFWSN
;
A
#
# COMPACT_ATOMS: atom_id res chain seq x y z
N MET A 1 11.75 2.00 22.00
CA MET A 1 10.28 1.92 21.97
C MET A 1 9.76 3.36 22.09
N TYR A 2 9.38 4.01 20.99
CA TYR A 2 9.03 5.44 21.00
C TYR A 2 7.60 5.63 21.53
N LYS A 3 7.48 6.02 22.80
CA LYS A 3 6.21 6.19 23.52
C LYS A 3 5.66 7.61 23.34
N ASN A 4 5.40 8.02 22.10
CA ASN A 4 4.85 9.35 21.74
C ASN A 4 3.56 9.24 20.90
N GLU A 5 2.80 8.16 21.04
CA GLU A 5 1.53 8.01 20.34
C GLU A 5 0.42 8.74 21.10
N LEU A 6 -0.27 9.66 20.41
CA LEU A 6 -1.45 10.34 20.93
C LEU A 6 -2.72 9.68 20.39
N ILE A 7 -3.61 9.29 21.29
CA ILE A 7 -4.89 8.67 20.92
C ILE A 7 -5.95 9.76 20.75
N ILE A 8 -6.53 9.85 19.55
CA ILE A 8 -7.72 10.66 19.31
C ILE A 8 -8.94 9.89 19.78
N LYS A 9 -9.64 10.44 20.77
CA LYS A 9 -10.84 9.85 21.37
C LYS A 9 -12.09 10.38 20.67
N ARG A 10 -13.14 9.56 20.62
CA ARG A 10 -14.47 9.94 20.09
C ARG A 10 -15.50 9.91 21.20
N TYR A 11 -16.19 11.03 21.42
CA TYR A 11 -17.35 11.10 22.29
C TYR A 11 -18.61 10.76 21.47
N ALA A 12 -19.08 9.51 21.60
CA ALA A 12 -20.06 8.91 20.70
C ALA A 12 -21.40 9.68 20.64
N GLN A 13 -21.93 10.07 21.80
CA GLN A 13 -23.26 10.72 21.90
C GLN A 13 -23.33 12.04 21.13
N ARG A 14 -22.28 12.86 21.17
CA ARG A 14 -22.22 14.15 20.42
C ARG A 14 -21.41 14.08 19.13
N ARG A 15 -20.90 12.89 18.77
CA ARG A 15 -20.03 12.67 17.60
C ARG A 15 -18.84 13.64 17.53
N LEU A 16 -18.21 13.89 18.68
CA LEU A 16 -17.05 14.80 18.78
C LEU A 16 -15.74 14.02 18.90
N TYR A 17 -14.66 14.62 18.43
CA TYR A 17 -13.29 14.10 18.48
C TYR A 17 -12.42 15.01 19.35
N TYR A 18 -11.60 14.43 20.22
CA TYR A 18 -10.73 15.17 21.13
C TYR A 18 -9.48 14.37 21.48
N VAL A 19 -8.44 15.06 21.94
CA VAL A 19 -7.24 14.43 22.54
C VAL A 19 -7.24 14.68 24.05
N HIS A 20 -7.32 15.96 24.44
CA HIS A 20 -7.32 16.37 25.84
C HIS A 20 -8.47 17.35 26.17
N THR A 21 -8.27 18.66 26.01
CA THR A 21 -9.19 19.70 26.51
C THR A 21 -10.31 20.08 25.54
N TYR A 22 -10.00 20.20 24.24
CA TYR A 22 -10.94 20.71 23.23
C TYR A 22 -11.48 19.58 22.35
N ALA A 23 -12.76 19.65 22.01
CA ALA A 23 -13.46 18.66 21.20
C ALA A 23 -14.06 19.30 19.94
N PHE A 24 -14.03 18.56 18.83
CA PHE A 24 -14.35 19.08 17.49
C PHE A 24 -15.25 18.12 16.72
N LYS A 25 -15.98 18.62 15.71
CA LYS A 25 -16.88 17.79 14.88
C LYS A 25 -16.12 16.83 13.98
N THR A 26 -14.94 17.21 13.51
CA THR A 26 -14.09 16.36 12.67
C THR A 26 -12.66 16.32 13.17
N ILE A 27 -11.92 15.27 12.81
CA ILE A 27 -10.47 15.18 13.06
C ILE A 27 -9.73 16.30 12.33
N SER A 28 -10.20 16.70 11.14
CA SER A 28 -9.63 17.81 10.37
C SER A 28 -9.70 19.13 11.16
N ASP A 29 -10.85 19.43 11.77
CA ASP A 29 -11.03 20.64 12.58
C ASP A 29 -10.12 20.64 13.81
N LEU A 30 -9.97 19.48 14.47
CA LEU A 30 -9.05 19.29 15.59
C LEU A 30 -7.61 19.62 15.17
N VAL A 31 -7.15 18.99 14.08
CA VAL A 31 -5.80 19.21 13.54
C VAL A 31 -5.61 20.67 13.15
N ALA A 32 -6.58 21.28 12.47
CA ALA A 32 -6.53 22.68 12.05
C ALA A 32 -6.43 23.64 13.25
N TYR A 33 -7.23 23.43 14.30
CA TYR A 33 -7.20 24.22 15.52
C TYR A 33 -5.81 24.20 16.18
N HIS A 34 -5.29 23.01 16.45
CA HIS A 34 -4.00 22.85 17.13
C HIS A 34 -2.82 23.32 16.27
N THR A 35 -2.90 23.15 14.95
CA THR A 35 -1.86 23.62 14.02
C THR A 35 -1.85 25.15 13.89
N ARG A 36 -3.03 25.78 13.72
CA ARG A 36 -3.17 27.22 13.49
C ARG A 36 -2.91 28.03 14.74
N LEU A 37 -3.44 27.60 15.89
CA LEU A 37 -3.32 28.34 17.15
C LEU A 37 -2.08 27.93 17.97
N LYS A 38 -1.27 26.99 17.46
CA LYS A 38 -0.11 26.43 18.17
C LYS A 38 -0.45 25.98 19.60
N LYS A 39 -1.67 25.48 19.80
CA LYS A 39 -2.14 24.97 21.08
C LYS A 39 -1.64 23.53 21.27
N PRO A 40 -1.12 23.18 22.45
CA PRO A 40 -0.65 21.83 22.70
C PRO A 40 -1.80 20.81 22.68
N LEU A 41 -1.50 19.59 22.24
CA LEU A 41 -2.43 18.47 22.13
C LEU A 41 -2.67 17.79 23.49
N ASN A 42 -1.69 17.86 24.40
CA ASN A 42 -1.70 17.22 25.72
C ASN A 42 -0.99 18.10 26.76
N GLN A 43 -0.89 17.60 27.99
CA GLN A 43 -0.24 18.29 29.11
C GLN A 43 1.28 18.40 28.95
N ASP A 44 1.90 17.54 28.15
CA ASP A 44 3.34 17.55 27.86
C ASP A 44 3.75 18.57 26.78
N ASN A 45 2.85 19.51 26.44
CA ASN A 45 3.08 20.56 25.45
C ASN A 45 3.42 20.07 24.03
N VAL A 46 2.94 18.88 23.63
CA VAL A 46 3.15 18.36 22.27
C VAL A 46 2.34 19.17 21.26
N CYS A 47 3.00 19.75 20.27
CA CYS A 47 2.38 20.61 19.24
C CYS A 47 2.52 20.04 17.83
N ILE A 48 1.53 20.29 16.97
CA ILE A 48 1.61 19.97 15.54
C ILE A 48 2.49 21.02 14.86
N ILE A 49 3.66 20.59 14.40
CA ILE A 49 4.62 21.47 13.72
C ILE A 49 4.33 21.48 12.21
N ARG A 50 4.27 20.29 11.60
CA ARG A 50 4.10 20.11 10.16
C ARG A 50 3.39 18.80 9.86
N GLY A 51 2.37 18.84 9.00
CA GLY A 51 1.76 17.63 8.45
C GLY A 51 2.71 16.92 7.49
N VAL A 52 2.81 15.60 7.59
CA VAL A 52 3.56 14.79 6.61
C VAL A 52 2.62 14.45 5.47
N VAL A 53 2.91 14.97 4.28
CA VAL A 53 2.12 14.69 3.08
C VAL A 53 2.39 13.25 2.63
N LYS A 54 1.33 12.54 2.22
CA LYS A 54 1.49 11.21 1.63
C LYS A 54 2.26 11.32 0.32
N SER A 55 3.22 10.43 0.14
CA SER A 55 3.94 10.32 -1.13
C SER A 55 3.04 9.68 -2.20
N ASN A 56 3.31 9.98 -3.48
CA ASN A 56 2.49 9.49 -4.60
C ASN A 56 2.50 7.95 -4.74
N TRP A 57 3.50 7.27 -4.19
CA TRP A 57 3.58 5.80 -4.14
C TRP A 57 2.72 5.18 -3.03
N GLN A 58 2.14 5.97 -2.12
CA GLN A 58 1.23 5.49 -1.09
C GLN A 58 -0.20 5.42 -1.65
N LEU A 59 -0.56 4.24 -2.15
CA LEU A 59 -1.83 3.98 -2.81
C LEU A 59 -2.95 3.74 -1.80
N ALA A 60 -4.16 4.19 -2.13
CA ALA A 60 -5.37 3.72 -1.47
C ALA A 60 -5.78 2.37 -2.04
N HIS A 61 -6.36 1.50 -1.21
CA HIS A 61 -6.81 0.17 -1.65
C HIS A 61 -7.91 0.27 -2.70
N GLU A 62 -8.72 1.32 -2.61
CA GLU A 62 -9.82 1.62 -3.52
C GLU A 62 -9.33 1.96 -4.94
N GLN A 63 -8.03 2.25 -5.11
CA GLN A 63 -7.43 2.41 -6.43
C GLN A 63 -7.07 1.07 -7.09
N ILE A 64 -7.15 -0.05 -6.37
CA ILE A 64 -6.59 -1.34 -6.80
C ILE A 64 -7.71 -2.37 -6.91
N GLU A 65 -7.84 -2.97 -8.09
CA GLU A 65 -8.73 -4.10 -8.32
C GLU A 65 -7.90 -5.36 -8.58
N ARG A 66 -8.16 -6.44 -7.83
CA ARG A 66 -7.55 -7.76 -8.08
C ARG A 66 -8.51 -8.57 -8.96
N ILE A 67 -8.04 -9.03 -10.10
CA ILE A 67 -8.86 -9.72 -11.09
C ILE A 67 -8.61 -11.23 -11.05
N LYS A 68 -7.36 -11.66 -11.22
CA LYS A 68 -7.02 -13.07 -11.39
C LYS A 68 -5.73 -13.41 -10.67
N LYS A 69 -5.70 -14.49 -9.89
CA LYS A 69 -4.44 -15.01 -9.31
C LYS A 69 -3.55 -15.55 -10.43
N ILE A 70 -2.32 -15.05 -10.50
CA ILE A 70 -1.32 -15.43 -11.53
C ILE A 70 -0.09 -16.11 -10.93
N GLY A 71 0.06 -16.09 -9.61
CA GLY A 71 1.14 -16.79 -8.95
C GLY A 71 0.98 -16.84 -7.44
N GLU A 72 1.83 -17.63 -6.81
CA GLU A 72 1.98 -17.73 -5.37
C GLU A 72 3.46 -17.95 -5.08
N GLY A 73 3.95 -17.29 -4.03
CA GLY A 73 5.33 -17.39 -3.60
C GLY A 73 5.44 -17.35 -2.09
N ALA A 74 6.67 -17.33 -1.59
CA ALA A 74 6.97 -17.45 -0.16
C ALA A 74 6.30 -16.39 0.74
N PHE A 75 5.95 -15.23 0.19
CA PHE A 75 5.34 -14.14 0.95
C PHE A 75 3.83 -14.01 0.73
N GLY A 76 3.25 -14.72 -0.23
CA GLY A 76 1.89 -14.38 -0.63
C GLY A 76 1.51 -14.73 -2.04
N GLU A 77 0.36 -14.19 -2.41
CA GLU A 77 -0.24 -14.36 -3.72
C GLU A 77 0.13 -13.19 -4.63
N VAL A 78 0.25 -13.48 -5.92
CA VAL A 78 0.38 -12.48 -6.97
C VAL A 78 -0.86 -12.54 -7.83
N TRP A 79 -1.49 -11.39 -8.01
CA TRP A 79 -2.71 -11.21 -8.78
C TRP A 79 -2.45 -10.30 -9.97
N GLU A 80 -3.00 -10.63 -11.13
CA GLU A 80 -3.28 -9.66 -12.18
C GLU A 80 -4.44 -8.76 -11.73
N GLY A 81 -4.35 -7.47 -12.03
CA GLY A 81 -5.31 -6.49 -11.59
C GLY A 81 -5.23 -5.17 -12.36
N THR A 82 -5.99 -4.18 -11.90
CA THR A 82 -5.94 -2.81 -12.41
C THR A 82 -5.57 -1.81 -11.32
N LEU A 83 -4.87 -0.75 -11.72
CA LEU A 83 -4.61 0.42 -10.90
C LEU A 83 -5.32 1.62 -11.52
N ASN A 84 -6.25 2.21 -10.78
CA ASN A 84 -6.95 3.44 -11.13
C ASN A 84 -6.06 4.66 -10.83
N LEU A 85 -5.71 5.40 -11.89
CA LEU A 85 -4.84 6.59 -11.85
C LEU A 85 -5.65 7.90 -11.72
N GLY A 86 -6.94 7.79 -11.46
CA GLY A 86 -7.88 8.90 -11.33
C GLY A 86 -8.74 9.14 -12.57
N VAL A 87 -9.74 9.99 -12.41
CA VAL A 87 -10.81 10.26 -13.39
C VAL A 87 -10.29 10.61 -14.78
N PHE A 88 -9.16 11.30 -14.89
CA PHE A 88 -8.60 11.75 -16.17
C PHE A 88 -7.54 10.82 -16.77
N ARG A 89 -6.96 9.91 -15.98
CA ARG A 89 -5.84 9.06 -16.41
C ARG A 89 -6.25 7.61 -16.67
N GLY A 90 -7.48 7.24 -16.30
CA GLY A 90 -8.01 5.90 -16.49
C GLY A 90 -7.33 4.88 -15.59
N GLN A 91 -7.22 3.65 -16.10
CA GLN A 91 -6.67 2.52 -15.38
C GLN A 91 -5.58 1.81 -16.20
N ILE A 92 -4.61 1.23 -15.51
CA ILE A 92 -3.54 0.45 -16.14
C ILE A 92 -3.52 -0.99 -15.59
N PRO A 93 -3.11 -1.98 -16.39
CA PRO A 93 -2.90 -3.34 -15.91
C PRO A 93 -1.68 -3.41 -14.98
N VAL A 94 -1.80 -4.17 -13.91
CA VAL A 94 -0.77 -4.30 -12.87
C VAL A 94 -0.68 -5.71 -12.33
N ALA A 95 0.48 -6.06 -11.76
CA ALA A 95 0.63 -7.17 -10.85
C ALA A 95 0.50 -6.66 -9.40
N VAL A 96 -0.31 -7.34 -8.60
CA VAL A 96 -0.58 -7.02 -7.20
C VAL A 96 -0.10 -8.17 -6.35
N LYS A 97 1.01 -7.95 -5.63
CA LYS A 97 1.52 -8.89 -4.65
C LYS A 97 0.92 -8.56 -3.29
N SER A 98 0.27 -9.53 -2.65
CA SER A 98 -0.36 -9.36 -1.34
C SER A 98 0.05 -10.46 -0.37
N LEU A 99 0.26 -10.12 0.90
CA LEU A 99 0.47 -11.12 1.95
C LEU A 99 -0.80 -11.95 2.16
N HIS A 100 -0.66 -13.23 2.53
CA HIS A 100 -1.80 -14.09 2.87
C HIS A 100 -2.63 -13.46 3.99
N THR A 101 -3.96 -13.50 3.86
CA THR A 101 -4.87 -13.05 4.90
C THR A 101 -4.78 -13.99 6.11
N GLY A 102 -4.25 -13.51 7.24
CA GLY A 102 -4.04 -14.31 8.46
C GLY A 102 -3.17 -13.59 9.50
N ASN A 103 -2.68 -14.33 10.51
CA ASN A 103 -1.72 -13.85 11.50
C ASN A 103 -0.34 -13.63 10.84
N ILE A 104 -0.21 -12.54 10.10
CA ILE A 104 1.06 -12.08 9.54
C ILE A 104 1.95 -11.62 10.70
N SER A 105 3.12 -12.22 10.83
CA SER A 105 4.11 -11.79 11.83
C SER A 105 4.63 -10.38 11.52
N ALA A 106 5.05 -9.65 12.54
CA ALA A 106 5.69 -8.35 12.37
C ALA A 106 6.94 -8.45 11.46
N GLU A 107 7.62 -9.60 11.47
CA GLU A 107 8.79 -9.88 10.64
C GLU A 107 8.43 -10.04 9.15
N GLU A 108 7.38 -10.79 8.83
CA GLU A 108 6.90 -10.93 7.44
C GLU A 108 6.43 -9.59 6.89
N ARG A 109 5.71 -8.81 7.70
CA ARG A 109 5.32 -7.44 7.35
C ARG A 109 6.55 -6.56 7.08
N ALA A 110 7.59 -6.66 7.89
CA ALA A 110 8.83 -5.91 7.70
C ALA A 110 9.58 -6.34 6.42
N LYS A 111 9.68 -7.65 6.16
CA LYS A 111 10.31 -8.19 4.93
C LYS A 111 9.56 -7.72 3.68
N PHE A 112 8.23 -7.77 3.70
CA PHE A 112 7.39 -7.30 2.61
C PHE A 112 7.59 -5.81 2.31
N LEU A 113 7.61 -4.96 3.34
CA LEU A 113 7.85 -3.53 3.16
C LEU A 113 9.30 -3.21 2.76
N ARG A 114 10.26 -4.05 3.15
CA ARG A 114 11.66 -3.92 2.72
C ARG A 114 11.83 -4.15 1.22
N GLU A 115 11.14 -5.14 0.66
CA GLU A 115 11.11 -5.39 -0.79
C GLU A 115 10.61 -4.15 -1.55
N ALA A 116 9.48 -3.59 -1.13
CA ALA A 116 8.93 -2.37 -1.72
C ALA A 116 9.90 -1.17 -1.61
N ASN A 117 10.55 -1.00 -0.46
CA ASN A 117 11.49 0.10 -0.25
C ASN A 117 12.76 -0.01 -1.11
N LEU A 118 13.18 -1.24 -1.46
CA LEU A 118 14.25 -1.44 -2.43
C LEU A 118 13.76 -1.07 -3.84
N MET A 119 12.61 -1.58 -4.25
CA MET A 119 12.03 -1.32 -5.57
C MET A 119 11.75 0.17 -5.82
N LEU A 120 11.38 0.95 -4.79
CA LEU A 120 11.20 2.40 -4.88
C LEU A 120 12.43 3.14 -5.42
N LYS A 121 13.62 2.56 -5.28
CA LYS A 121 14.90 3.16 -5.71
C LYS A 121 15.34 2.71 -7.10
N LEU A 122 14.63 1.78 -7.72
CA LEU A 122 15.00 1.18 -9.00
C LEU A 122 14.18 1.78 -10.14
N SER A 123 14.86 2.25 -11.19
CA SER A 123 14.23 2.72 -12.41
C SER A 123 15.12 2.36 -13.60
N HIS A 124 14.75 1.29 -14.31
CA HIS A 124 15.51 0.77 -15.44
C HIS A 124 14.60 -0.05 -16.36
N PRO A 125 14.77 -0.02 -17.69
CA PRO A 125 13.92 -0.77 -18.63
C PRO A 125 13.90 -2.29 -18.44
N ASN A 126 14.88 -2.87 -17.75
CA ASN A 126 14.95 -4.30 -17.46
C ASN A 126 14.61 -4.67 -16.01
N ILE A 127 14.03 -3.74 -15.25
CA ILE A 127 13.58 -3.97 -13.87
C ILE A 127 12.09 -3.64 -13.80
N ILE A 128 11.31 -4.57 -13.23
CA ILE A 128 9.86 -4.39 -13.01
C ILE A 128 9.61 -3.10 -12.22
N LYS A 129 8.85 -2.19 -12.82
CA LYS A 129 8.54 -0.91 -12.20
C LYS A 129 7.59 -1.10 -11.01
N LEU A 130 7.89 -0.43 -9.91
CA LEU A 130 6.95 -0.25 -8.80
C LEU A 130 6.04 0.96 -9.07
N TYR A 131 4.73 0.78 -8.95
CA TYR A 131 3.77 1.87 -8.97
C TYR A 131 3.46 2.40 -7.57
N GLY A 132 3.39 1.51 -6.58
CA GLY A 132 3.20 1.92 -5.20
C GLY A 132 2.83 0.79 -4.25
N VAL A 133 2.50 1.15 -3.01
CA VAL A 133 2.08 0.22 -1.97
C VAL A 133 0.81 0.70 -1.28
N ALA A 134 -0.06 -0.24 -0.93
CA ALA A 134 -1.25 0.00 -0.13
C ALA A 134 -1.04 -0.60 1.27
N THR A 135 -0.95 0.26 2.29
CA THR A 135 -0.60 -0.15 3.66
C THR A 135 -1.59 0.33 4.72
N SER A 136 -2.66 1.01 4.30
CA SER A 136 -3.65 1.63 5.20
C SER A 136 -4.57 0.63 5.89
N LYS A 137 -4.71 -0.58 5.35
CA LYS A 137 -5.51 -1.69 5.88
C LYS A 137 -4.95 -3.00 5.33
N ASP A 138 -5.48 -4.11 5.81
CA ASP A 138 -5.17 -5.43 5.26
C ASP A 138 -6.07 -5.78 4.07
N PRO A 139 -5.59 -6.63 3.14
CA PRO A 139 -4.22 -7.13 3.07
C PRO A 139 -3.25 -6.05 2.53
N LEU A 140 -2.00 -6.04 3.01
CA LEU A 140 -0.97 -5.16 2.45
C LEU A 140 -0.69 -5.54 0.99
N MET A 141 -0.54 -4.54 0.11
CA MET A 141 -0.32 -4.75 -1.33
C MET A 141 0.90 -3.99 -1.84
N ILE A 142 1.68 -4.63 -2.72
CA ILE A 142 2.68 -4.01 -3.58
C ILE A 142 2.16 -4.08 -5.01
N VAL A 143 2.04 -2.91 -5.64
CA VAL A 143 1.50 -2.76 -7.00
C VAL A 143 2.64 -2.46 -7.95
N MET A 144 2.83 -3.34 -8.93
CA MET A 144 3.97 -3.32 -9.85
C MET A 144 3.52 -3.52 -11.30
N GLU A 145 4.43 -3.28 -12.22
CA GLU A 145 4.24 -3.56 -13.64
C GLU A 145 3.91 -5.04 -13.88
N LEU A 146 2.91 -5.27 -14.74
CA LEU A 146 2.52 -6.61 -15.15
C LEU A 146 3.41 -7.08 -16.31
N ALA A 147 4.24 -8.08 -16.07
CA ALA A 147 4.97 -8.77 -17.12
C ALA A 147 4.06 -9.78 -17.84
N SER A 148 3.32 -9.33 -18.85
CA SER A 148 2.33 -10.13 -19.60
C SER A 148 2.91 -11.37 -20.29
N GLY A 149 4.22 -11.39 -20.54
CA GLY A 149 4.93 -12.55 -21.12
C GLY A 149 5.12 -13.74 -20.17
N GLY A 150 4.67 -13.63 -18.91
CA GLY A 150 4.83 -14.66 -17.90
C GLY A 150 6.27 -14.80 -17.38
N SER A 151 6.53 -15.89 -16.66
CA SER A 151 7.87 -16.13 -16.11
C SER A 151 8.85 -16.59 -17.21
N LEU A 152 10.12 -16.19 -17.07
CA LEU A 152 11.18 -16.64 -17.99
C LEU A 152 11.31 -18.17 -17.99
N LEU A 153 11.18 -18.82 -16.83
CA LEU A 153 11.22 -20.29 -16.70
C LEU A 153 10.15 -20.95 -17.56
N GLN A 154 8.89 -20.49 -17.44
CA GLN A 154 7.79 -21.01 -18.25
C GLN A 154 8.05 -20.81 -19.75
N ARG A 155 8.62 -19.65 -20.12
CA ARG A 155 8.95 -19.37 -21.51
C ARG A 155 10.05 -20.28 -22.06
N ILE A 156 11.06 -20.58 -21.25
CA ILE A 156 12.12 -21.53 -21.62
C ILE A 156 11.54 -22.93 -21.78
N GLN A 157 10.74 -23.41 -20.82
CA GLN A 157 10.11 -24.74 -20.87
C GLN A 157 9.21 -24.93 -22.09
N ASN A 158 8.41 -23.93 -22.45
CA ASN A 158 7.58 -23.95 -23.64
C ASN A 158 8.39 -23.97 -24.95
N THR A 159 9.61 -23.43 -24.94
CA THR A 159 10.48 -23.42 -26.12
C THR A 159 11.18 -24.78 -26.32
N ILE A 160 11.42 -25.53 -25.23
CA ILE A 160 12.08 -26.85 -25.26
C ILE A 160 11.11 -27.98 -25.65
N ASN A 161 9.80 -27.76 -25.53
CA ASN A 161 8.76 -28.66 -26.03
C ASN A 161 8.08 -28.08 -27.29
N PRO A 162 8.77 -27.97 -28.45
CA PRO A 162 8.07 -27.72 -29.69
C PRO A 162 7.12 -28.90 -29.92
N VAL A 163 5.85 -28.60 -30.16
CA VAL A 163 4.82 -29.58 -30.55
C VAL A 163 5.44 -30.52 -31.60
N ASN A 164 5.47 -31.83 -31.32
CA ASN A 164 5.98 -32.83 -32.27
C ASN A 164 5.12 -32.77 -33.54
N PHE A 165 5.58 -32.05 -34.56
CA PHE A 165 4.93 -31.91 -35.87
C PHE A 165 5.07 -33.16 -36.77
N TRP A 166 5.41 -34.32 -36.21
CA TRP A 166 5.58 -35.57 -36.96
C TRP A 166 4.61 -36.62 -36.42
N SER A 167 3.34 -36.48 -36.79
CA SER A 167 2.33 -37.54 -36.71
C SER A 167 1.26 -37.29 -37.77
N ASN A 168 1.59 -37.64 -39.02
CA ASN A 168 0.65 -37.97 -40.11
C ASN A 168 1.33 -39.03 -40.96
#